data_AF-A0AAE3ZZ08-F1
#
_entry.id   AF-A0AAE3ZZ08-F1
#
_cell.length_a   1.000
_cell.length_b   1.000
_cell.length_c   1.000
_cell.angle_alpha   90.00
_cell.angle_beta   90.00
_cell.angle_gamma   90.00
#
_symmetry.space_group_name_H-M   'P 1'
#
loop_
_entity.id
_entity.type
_entity.pdbx_description
1 polymer ?
#
loop_
_entity_poly.entity_id
_entity_poly.type
_entity_poly.pdbx_seq_one_letter_code
_entity_poly.pdbx_strand_id
1 'polypeptide(L)'
;MTIVFPDRGLHLGVLDALLADGAIDAADLRAIVESTGPDGPGDGYPGPGPRLAASLELLHAHPVPAAQAAAVEQVDFDGGNDIYLLIEQTLDIDTGGETDDYNVTSLAGVHLLPSLRSLNLDGHGYHPAPLDLTPLTGHPALATLFLTGECTAAGALESLPALRELDVSLARLDDPEVVTRLEGRGVTVRR
;
A
#
# COMPACT_ATOMS: atom_id res chain seq x y z
N MET A 1 -22.11 -3.95 1.25
CA MET A 1 -21.25 -4.35 0.12
C MET A 1 -19.83 -4.41 0.64
N THR A 2 -19.07 -5.42 0.23
CA THR A 2 -17.66 -5.60 0.60
C THR A 2 -16.79 -5.47 -0.64
N ILE A 3 -15.52 -5.16 -0.42
CA ILE A 3 -14.51 -4.89 -1.43
C ILE A 3 -13.29 -5.76 -1.14
N VAL A 4 -12.67 -6.26 -2.20
CA VAL A 4 -11.31 -6.80 -2.18
C VAL A 4 -10.54 -6.04 -3.25
N PHE A 5 -9.51 -5.29 -2.84
CA PHE A 5 -8.63 -4.60 -3.78
C PHE A 5 -7.87 -5.63 -4.62
N PRO A 6 -7.75 -5.44 -5.95
CA PRO A 6 -7.04 -6.39 -6.81
C PRO A 6 -5.58 -6.63 -6.41
N ASP A 7 -4.88 -5.57 -6.01
CA ASP A 7 -3.49 -5.65 -5.55
C ASP A 7 -3.42 -6.01 -4.07
N ARG A 8 -2.58 -6.99 -3.74
CA ARG A 8 -2.42 -7.49 -2.37
C ARG A 8 -1.77 -6.47 -1.46
N GLY A 9 -0.71 -5.79 -1.90
CA GLY A 9 -0.05 -4.75 -1.13
C GLY A 9 -1.01 -3.61 -0.80
N LEU A 10 -1.72 -3.09 -1.81
CA LEU A 10 -2.74 -2.06 -1.61
C LEU A 10 -3.82 -2.53 -0.64
N HIS A 11 -4.27 -3.78 -0.75
CA HIS A 11 -5.24 -4.35 0.17
C HIS A 11 -4.72 -4.35 1.61
N LEU A 12 -3.48 -4.81 1.83
CA LEU A 12 -2.85 -4.84 3.15
C LEU A 12 -2.70 -3.43 3.73
N GLY A 13 -2.29 -2.44 2.93
CA GLY A 13 -2.23 -1.04 3.38
C GLY A 13 -3.60 -0.49 3.79
N VAL A 14 -4.69 -0.91 3.12
CA VAL A 14 -6.05 -0.54 3.55
C VAL A 14 -6.44 -1.24 4.85
N LEU A 15 -6.12 -2.52 5.02
CA LEU A 15 -6.36 -3.22 6.29
C LEU A 15 -5.57 -2.58 7.43
N ASP A 16 -4.33 -2.16 7.18
CA ASP A 16 -3.49 -1.44 8.14
C ASP A 16 -4.12 -0.10 8.56
N ALA A 17 -4.55 0.71 7.59
CA ALA A 17 -5.24 1.97 7.89
C ALA A 17 -6.50 1.75 8.75
N LEU A 18 -7.28 0.70 8.45
CA LEU A 18 -8.47 0.34 9.23
C LEU A 18 -8.13 -0.20 10.62
N LEU A 19 -6.99 -0.87 10.77
CA LEU A 19 -6.47 -1.31 12.05
C LEU A 19 -6.08 -0.11 12.90
N ALA A 20 -5.32 0.85 12.33
CA ALA A 20 -4.90 2.08 13.00
C ALA A 20 -6.10 2.93 13.46
N ASP A 21 -7.15 3.00 12.65
CA ASP A 21 -8.41 3.71 12.97
C ASP A 21 -9.32 2.92 13.94
N GLY A 22 -8.96 1.69 14.31
CA GLY A 22 -9.76 0.81 15.18
C GLY A 22 -11.07 0.33 14.53
N ALA A 23 -11.16 0.39 13.20
CA ALA A 23 -12.30 -0.08 12.42
C ALA A 23 -12.30 -1.60 12.23
N ILE A 24 -11.14 -2.24 12.39
CA ILE A 24 -10.93 -3.69 12.43
C ILE A 24 -10.11 -4.03 13.68
N ASP A 25 -10.40 -5.18 14.31
CA ASP A 25 -9.66 -5.66 15.48
C ASP A 25 -8.39 -6.43 15.05
N ALA A 26 -7.25 -6.13 15.69
CA ALA A 26 -6.02 -6.88 15.53
C ALA A 26 -6.22 -8.39 15.79
N ALA A 27 -7.09 -8.76 16.73
CA ALA A 27 -7.38 -10.14 17.06
C ALA A 27 -8.02 -10.90 15.90
N ASP A 28 -8.86 -10.24 15.09
CA ASP A 28 -9.49 -10.85 13.93
C ASP A 28 -8.47 -11.13 12.83
N LEU A 29 -7.58 -10.16 12.54
CA LEU A 29 -6.50 -10.35 11.57
C LEU A 29 -5.49 -11.40 12.04
N ARG A 30 -5.15 -11.42 13.33
CA ARG A 30 -4.29 -12.46 13.93
C ARG A 30 -4.90 -13.85 13.77
N ALA A 31 -6.20 -14.00 14.04
CA ALA A 31 -6.88 -15.28 13.89
C ALA A 31 -6.83 -15.80 12.44
N ILE A 32 -6.84 -14.90 11.45
CA ILE A 32 -6.64 -15.27 10.03
C ILE A 32 -5.24 -15.85 9.82
N VAL A 33 -4.21 -15.18 10.31
CA VAL A 33 -2.81 -15.64 10.18
C VAL A 33 -2.62 -16.98 10.91
N GLU A 34 -3.14 -17.12 12.13
CA GLU A 34 -3.08 -18.36 12.93
C GLU A 34 -3.79 -19.54 12.24
N SER A 35 -4.83 -19.28 11.46
CA SER A 35 -5.60 -20.33 10.76
C SER A 35 -4.79 -21.09 9.70
N THR A 36 -3.62 -20.58 9.31
CA THR A 36 -2.69 -21.26 8.41
C THR A 36 -1.99 -22.47 9.04
N GLY A 37 -2.21 -22.70 10.35
CA GLY A 37 -1.64 -23.83 11.08
C GLY A 37 -0.21 -23.56 11.57
N PRO A 38 0.45 -24.54 12.19
CA PRO A 38 1.85 -24.41 12.58
C PRO A 38 2.77 -24.47 11.36
N ASP A 39 4.01 -24.02 11.51
CA ASP A 39 5.05 -24.28 10.52
C ASP A 39 5.18 -25.78 10.30
N GLY A 40 5.41 -26.18 9.04
CA GLY A 40 5.74 -27.56 8.72
C GLY A 40 6.96 -28.05 9.51
N PRO A 41 7.23 -29.37 9.55
CA PRO A 41 8.43 -29.87 10.21
C PRO A 41 9.64 -29.12 9.69
N GLY A 42 10.37 -28.47 10.62
CA GLY A 42 11.40 -27.48 10.30
C GLY A 42 12.34 -27.95 9.20
N ASP A 43 12.20 -27.36 8.02
CA ASP A 43 13.07 -27.59 6.88
C ASP A 43 14.42 -26.85 7.02
N GLY A 44 14.60 -26.14 8.12
CA GLY A 44 15.82 -25.40 8.45
C GLY A 44 15.94 -24.10 7.67
N TYR A 45 14.85 -23.58 7.08
CA TYR A 45 14.86 -22.31 6.39
C TYR A 45 14.45 -21.15 7.33
N PRO A 46 15.38 -20.25 7.72
CA PRO A 46 15.03 -19.01 8.39
C PRO A 46 14.57 -18.03 7.31
N GLY A 47 13.26 -17.96 7.06
CA GLY A 47 12.70 -17.03 6.08
C GLY A 47 11.21 -17.20 5.84
N PRO A 48 10.60 -16.30 5.06
CA PRO A 48 9.17 -16.33 4.74
C PRO A 48 8.80 -17.62 4.00
N GLY A 49 8.34 -18.61 4.76
CA GLY A 49 7.97 -19.92 4.24
C GLY A 49 6.59 -19.93 3.58
N PRO A 50 6.11 -21.11 3.10
CA PRO A 50 4.78 -21.29 2.52
C PRO A 50 3.63 -20.76 3.37
N ARG A 51 3.84 -20.65 4.68
CA ARG A 51 2.87 -20.14 5.65
C ARG A 51 2.68 -18.62 5.57
N LEU A 52 3.73 -17.84 5.31
CA LEU A 52 3.57 -16.40 5.07
C LEU A 52 2.71 -16.20 3.83
N ALA A 53 3.06 -16.85 2.72
CA ALA A 53 2.29 -16.77 1.48
C ALA A 53 0.80 -17.13 1.71
N ALA A 54 0.52 -18.25 2.40
CA ALA A 54 -0.85 -18.63 2.74
C ALA A 54 -1.57 -17.58 3.61
N SER A 55 -0.87 -16.98 4.57
CA SER A 55 -1.43 -15.94 5.45
C SER A 55 -1.78 -14.68 4.66
N LEU A 56 -0.89 -14.26 3.76
CA LEU A 56 -1.10 -13.10 2.90
C LEU A 56 -2.26 -13.31 1.92
N GLU A 57 -2.41 -14.52 1.37
CA GLU A 57 -3.58 -14.86 0.54
C GLU A 57 -4.90 -14.79 1.33
N LEU A 58 -4.92 -15.26 2.57
CA LEU A 58 -6.12 -15.19 3.41
C LEU A 58 -6.44 -13.76 3.85
N LEU A 59 -5.42 -12.96 4.19
CA LEU A 59 -5.57 -11.54 4.50
C LEU A 59 -6.05 -10.75 3.27
N HIS A 60 -5.52 -11.03 2.08
CA HIS A 60 -5.98 -10.40 0.84
C HIS A 60 -7.44 -10.72 0.54
N ALA A 61 -7.87 -11.95 0.83
CA ALA A 61 -9.26 -12.36 0.67
C ALA A 61 -10.19 -11.79 1.75
N HIS A 62 -9.66 -11.15 2.80
CA HIS A 62 -10.48 -10.58 3.87
C HIS A 62 -11.33 -9.42 3.33
N PRO A 63 -12.66 -9.51 3.39
CA PRO A 63 -13.52 -8.51 2.77
C PRO A 63 -13.54 -7.20 3.56
N VAL A 64 -13.23 -6.08 2.90
CA VAL A 64 -13.36 -4.75 3.50
C VAL A 64 -14.77 -4.19 3.25
N PRO A 65 -15.54 -3.82 4.29
CA PRO A 65 -16.79 -3.11 4.12
C PRO A 65 -16.60 -1.81 3.32
N ALA A 66 -17.41 -1.61 2.27
CA ALA A 66 -17.25 -0.45 1.38
C ALA A 66 -17.38 0.91 2.10
N ALA A 67 -18.15 0.98 3.18
CA ALA A 67 -18.27 2.17 4.00
C ALA A 67 -16.98 2.48 4.79
N GLN A 68 -16.26 1.45 5.23
CA GLN A 68 -14.97 1.61 5.92
C GLN A 68 -13.88 2.02 4.92
N ALA A 69 -13.80 1.33 3.77
CA ALA A 69 -12.90 1.74 2.68
C ALA A 69 -13.14 3.20 2.27
N ALA A 70 -14.39 3.64 2.17
CA ALA A 70 -14.71 5.01 1.82
C ALA A 70 -14.32 6.05 2.88
N ALA A 71 -14.07 5.64 4.12
CA ALA A 71 -13.65 6.51 5.22
C ALA A 71 -12.12 6.60 5.37
N VAL A 72 -11.35 5.73 4.72
CA VAL A 72 -9.88 5.75 4.78
C VAL A 72 -9.36 7.07 4.20
N GLU A 73 -8.62 7.83 5.02
CA GLU A 73 -8.01 9.10 4.63
C GLU A 73 -6.51 8.99 4.32
N GLN A 74 -5.85 7.96 4.84
CA GLN A 74 -4.40 7.78 4.72
C GLN A 74 -4.08 6.31 4.52
N VAL A 75 -3.15 6.03 3.61
CA VAL A 75 -2.54 4.70 3.42
C VAL A 75 -1.05 4.90 3.28
N ASP A 76 -0.29 4.23 4.13
CA ASP A 76 1.17 4.30 4.16
C ASP A 76 1.78 2.94 3.86
N PHE A 77 2.96 2.97 3.25
CA PHE A 77 3.74 1.78 2.94
C PHE A 77 5.17 1.90 3.46
N ASP A 78 5.47 2.70 4.47
CA ASP A 78 6.82 3.06 4.93
C ASP A 78 7.63 1.91 5.57
N GLY A 79 7.16 0.67 5.49
CA GLY A 79 7.77 -0.53 6.08
C GLY A 79 7.55 -0.66 7.59
N GLY A 80 6.93 0.33 8.24
CA GLY A 80 6.61 0.34 9.66
C GLY A 80 5.17 -0.01 9.99
N ASN A 81 4.38 -0.47 9.02
CA ASN A 81 2.95 -0.75 9.20
C ASN A 81 2.69 -1.80 10.29
N ASP A 82 1.68 -1.53 11.14
CA ASP A 82 1.29 -2.39 12.25
C ASP A 82 0.85 -3.78 11.77
N ILE A 83 0.26 -3.86 10.58
CA ILE A 83 -0.14 -5.14 9.99
C ILE A 83 1.06 -6.04 9.68
N TYR A 84 2.21 -5.49 9.28
CA TYR A 84 3.42 -6.29 9.02
C TYR A 84 3.95 -6.87 10.32
N LEU A 85 4.07 -6.03 11.37
CA LEU A 85 4.46 -6.47 12.71
C LEU A 85 3.50 -7.54 13.26
N LEU A 86 2.20 -7.39 13.06
CA LEU A 86 1.20 -8.37 13.46
C LEU A 86 1.44 -9.72 12.78
N ILE A 87 1.63 -9.73 11.46
CA ILE A 87 1.88 -10.95 10.69
C ILE A 87 3.16 -11.62 11.17
N GLU A 88 4.25 -10.86 11.26
CA GLU A 88 5.57 -11.36 11.61
C GLU A 88 5.63 -11.93 13.02
N GLN A 89 5.06 -11.24 14.00
CA GLN A 89 4.95 -11.74 15.37
C GLN A 89 4.08 -12.99 15.48
N THR A 90 3.03 -13.08 14.67
CA THR A 90 2.12 -14.25 14.69
C THR A 90 2.78 -15.47 14.05
N LEU A 91 3.66 -15.25 13.09
CA LEU A 91 4.41 -16.30 12.39
C LEU A 91 5.77 -16.60 13.02
N ASP A 92 6.21 -15.83 14.01
CA ASP A 92 7.56 -15.91 14.61
C ASP A 92 8.67 -15.79 13.54
N ILE A 93 8.48 -14.86 12.60
CA ILE A 93 9.45 -14.52 11.55
C ILE A 93 9.96 -13.09 11.74
N ASP A 94 11.13 -12.80 11.16
CA ASP A 94 11.70 -11.45 11.08
C ASP A 94 12.07 -11.22 9.61
N THR A 95 11.34 -10.32 8.95
CA THR A 95 11.64 -9.96 7.55
C THR A 95 12.62 -8.80 7.45
N GLY A 96 12.96 -8.18 8.59
CA GLY A 96 13.78 -6.98 8.65
C GLY A 96 13.15 -5.76 7.97
N GLY A 97 11.87 -5.81 7.57
CA GLY A 97 11.21 -4.75 6.81
C GLY A 97 11.68 -4.63 5.36
N GLU A 98 12.49 -5.57 4.86
CA GLU A 98 13.07 -5.56 3.50
C GLU A 98 12.47 -6.64 2.59
N THR A 99 11.32 -7.22 2.95
CA THR A 99 10.66 -8.23 2.10
C THR A 99 9.78 -7.61 1.02
N ASP A 100 9.83 -8.20 -0.18
CA ASP A 100 8.95 -7.87 -1.29
C ASP A 100 7.51 -8.39 -1.09
N ASP A 101 7.26 -9.22 -0.07
CA ASP A 101 5.97 -9.87 0.16
C ASP A 101 4.80 -8.88 0.35
N TYR A 102 5.10 -7.68 0.84
CA TYR A 102 4.14 -6.61 1.13
C TYR A 102 4.05 -5.54 0.04
N ASN A 103 4.84 -5.66 -1.03
CA ASN A 103 4.93 -4.63 -2.06
C ASN A 103 3.58 -4.35 -2.74
N VAL A 104 3.31 -3.07 -2.97
CA VAL A 104 2.24 -2.60 -3.86
C VAL A 104 2.70 -2.74 -5.30
N THR A 105 2.04 -3.58 -6.09
CA THR A 105 2.40 -3.77 -7.51
C THR A 105 1.44 -3.06 -8.47
N SER A 106 0.29 -2.61 -7.96
CA SER A 106 -0.70 -1.87 -8.73
C SER A 106 -1.56 -0.98 -7.84
N LEU A 107 -1.94 0.20 -8.35
CA LEU A 107 -2.91 1.10 -7.74
C LEU A 107 -4.36 0.81 -8.17
N ALA A 108 -4.60 -0.31 -8.85
CA ALA A 108 -5.94 -0.70 -9.27
C ALA A 108 -6.89 -0.80 -8.06
N GLY A 109 -8.04 -0.12 -8.15
CA GLY A 109 -9.02 -0.06 -7.06
C GLY A 109 -8.89 1.15 -6.13
N VAL A 110 -7.84 1.99 -6.25
CA VAL A 110 -7.66 3.20 -5.41
C VAL A 110 -8.86 4.16 -5.46
N HIS A 111 -9.60 4.22 -6.57
CA HIS A 111 -10.85 5.00 -6.70
C HIS A 111 -11.96 4.59 -5.72
N LEU A 112 -11.84 3.42 -5.07
CA LEU A 112 -12.74 2.95 -4.02
C LEU A 112 -12.46 3.59 -2.66
N LEU A 113 -11.41 4.42 -2.56
CA LEU A 113 -11.02 5.21 -1.39
C LEU A 113 -11.28 6.71 -1.64
N PRO A 114 -12.53 7.16 -1.86
CA PRO A 114 -12.84 8.54 -2.24
C PRO A 114 -12.37 9.61 -1.24
N SER A 115 -12.12 9.23 0.02
CA SER A 115 -11.64 10.13 1.06
C SER A 115 -10.11 10.12 1.22
N LEU A 116 -9.37 9.33 0.43
CA LEU A 116 -7.92 9.21 0.52
C LEU A 116 -7.24 10.55 0.21
N ARG A 117 -6.58 11.11 1.22
CA ARG A 117 -5.87 12.39 1.20
C ARG A 117 -4.37 12.21 1.11
N SER A 118 -3.83 11.18 1.76
CA SER A 118 -2.42 10.86 1.77
C SER A 118 -2.20 9.44 1.27
N LEU A 119 -1.33 9.30 0.28
CA LEU A 119 -0.82 8.01 -0.16
C LEU A 119 0.70 8.05 -0.09
N ASN A 120 1.28 7.29 0.83
CA ASN A 120 2.71 7.23 0.99
C ASN A 120 3.25 5.90 0.45
N LEU A 121 3.86 5.94 -0.74
CA LEU A 121 4.54 4.80 -1.35
C LEU A 121 6.06 4.86 -1.14
N ASP A 122 6.55 5.55 -0.10
CA ASP A 122 7.97 5.61 0.29
C ASP A 122 8.51 4.27 0.84
N GLY A 123 7.73 3.20 0.71
CA GLY A 123 8.06 1.89 1.24
C GLY A 123 9.39 1.39 0.77
N HIS A 124 10.12 0.81 1.73
CA HIS A 124 11.50 0.34 1.67
C HIS A 124 11.80 -0.63 0.51
N GLY A 125 11.80 -0.07 -0.69
CA GLY A 125 12.84 -0.24 -1.69
C GLY A 125 12.82 -1.56 -2.44
N TYR A 126 11.87 -1.75 -3.35
CA TYR A 126 12.11 -1.97 -4.79
C TYR A 126 10.88 -2.64 -5.41
N HIS A 127 10.13 -1.92 -6.25
CA HIS A 127 9.21 -2.56 -7.17
C HIS A 127 10.00 -3.03 -8.40
N PRO A 128 10.01 -4.34 -8.73
CA PRO A 128 10.77 -4.84 -9.88
C PRO A 128 10.23 -4.34 -11.21
N ALA A 129 8.98 -3.84 -11.22
CA ALA A 129 8.33 -3.28 -12.38
C ALA A 129 7.93 -1.81 -12.13
N PRO A 130 7.88 -0.98 -13.18
CA PRO A 130 7.37 0.37 -13.05
C PRO A 130 5.92 0.40 -12.56
N LEU A 131 5.62 1.29 -11.61
CA LEU A 131 4.27 1.50 -11.10
C LEU A 131 3.46 2.37 -12.07
N ASP A 132 2.34 1.85 -12.56
CA ASP A 132 1.39 2.62 -13.40
C ASP A 132 0.53 3.55 -12.54
N LEU A 133 0.65 4.86 -12.78
CA LEU A 133 -0.09 5.90 -12.07
C LEU A 133 -1.49 6.18 -12.66
N THR A 134 -1.85 5.56 -13.79
CA THR A 134 -3.17 5.75 -14.44
C THR A 134 -4.36 5.60 -13.47
N PRO A 135 -4.38 4.63 -12.53
CA PRO A 135 -5.49 4.49 -11.58
C PRO A 135 -5.75 5.72 -10.69
N LEU A 136 -4.77 6.62 -10.53
CA LEU A 136 -4.92 7.87 -9.77
C LEU A 136 -5.68 8.95 -10.55
N THR A 137 -5.94 8.76 -11.84
CA THR A 137 -6.52 9.81 -12.69
C THR A 137 -7.81 10.38 -12.09
N GLY A 138 -7.82 11.69 -11.83
CA GLY A 138 -8.97 12.42 -11.31
C GLY A 138 -9.33 12.09 -9.85
N HIS A 139 -8.45 11.45 -9.07
CA HIS A 139 -8.74 11.10 -7.68
C HIS A 139 -9.14 12.36 -6.88
N PRO A 140 -10.33 12.38 -6.24
CA PRO A 140 -10.97 13.64 -5.84
C PRO A 140 -10.31 14.32 -4.64
N ALA A 141 -9.73 13.55 -3.72
CA ALA A 141 -9.26 14.04 -2.42
C ALA A 141 -7.74 13.94 -2.21
N LEU A 142 -6.99 13.33 -3.14
CA LEU A 142 -5.58 13.03 -2.92
C LEU A 142 -4.77 14.32 -2.94
N ALA A 143 -4.23 14.67 -1.77
CA ALA A 143 -3.57 15.95 -1.50
C ALA A 143 -2.05 15.79 -1.33
N THR A 144 -1.63 14.66 -0.77
CA THR A 144 -0.23 14.34 -0.52
C THR A 144 0.09 12.98 -1.13
N LEU A 145 1.17 12.93 -1.91
CA LEU A 145 1.63 11.71 -2.57
C LEU A 145 3.15 11.58 -2.46
N PHE A 146 3.61 10.45 -1.95
CA PHE A 146 5.03 10.09 -1.93
C PHE A 146 5.22 8.92 -2.89
N LEU A 147 6.17 9.06 -3.82
CA LEU A 147 6.47 8.05 -4.83
C LEU A 147 7.89 7.52 -4.65
N THR A 148 8.07 6.23 -4.95
CA THR A 148 9.37 5.58 -5.03
C THR A 148 9.47 4.74 -6.31
N GLY A 149 10.69 4.44 -6.74
CA GLY A 149 10.95 3.56 -7.88
C GLY A 149 10.60 4.15 -9.26
N GLU A 150 10.52 3.31 -10.28
CA GLU A 150 10.12 3.74 -11.63
C GLU A 150 8.59 3.88 -11.70
N CYS A 151 8.10 5.00 -12.26
CA CYS A 151 6.68 5.27 -12.43
C CYS A 151 6.37 5.54 -13.91
N THR A 152 5.22 5.02 -14.37
CA THR A 152 4.69 5.32 -15.70
C THR A 152 3.38 6.09 -15.63
N ALA A 153 2.98 6.70 -16.74
CA ALA A 153 1.80 7.54 -16.86
C ALA A 153 1.81 8.75 -15.90
N ALA A 154 2.96 9.41 -15.74
CA ALA A 154 3.12 10.56 -14.84
C ALA A 154 2.13 11.71 -15.11
N GLY A 155 1.62 11.84 -16.34
CA GLY A 155 0.56 12.80 -16.67
C GLY A 155 -0.74 12.63 -15.85
N ALA A 156 -0.98 11.45 -15.26
CA ALA A 156 -2.11 11.25 -14.34
C ALA A 156 -2.06 12.20 -13.13
N LEU A 157 -0.87 12.58 -12.67
CA LEU A 157 -0.68 13.50 -11.54
C LEU A 157 -1.27 14.89 -11.81
N GLU A 158 -1.26 15.34 -13.06
CA GLU A 158 -1.84 16.63 -13.46
C GLU A 158 -3.37 16.62 -13.41
N SER A 159 -4.00 15.46 -13.38
CA SER A 159 -5.45 15.35 -13.25
C SER A 159 -5.94 15.41 -11.80
N LEU A 160 -5.04 15.35 -10.82
CA LEU A 160 -5.37 15.36 -9.39
C LEU A 160 -5.76 16.78 -8.93
N PRO A 161 -7.05 17.07 -8.68
CA PRO A 161 -7.50 18.43 -8.40
C PRO A 161 -7.09 18.94 -7.01
N ALA A 162 -6.86 18.01 -6.06
CA ALA A 162 -6.55 18.32 -4.67
C ALA A 162 -5.06 18.24 -4.34
N LEU A 163 -4.21 17.78 -5.28
CA LEU A 163 -2.78 17.56 -5.04
C LEU A 163 -2.08 18.87 -4.64
N ARG A 164 -1.40 18.85 -3.51
CA ARG A 164 -0.67 19.97 -2.90
C ARG A 164 0.79 19.63 -2.64
N GLU A 165 1.08 18.38 -2.33
CA GLU A 165 2.41 17.91 -1.98
C GLU A 165 2.73 16.64 -2.76
N LEU A 166 3.90 16.63 -3.39
CA LEU A 166 4.43 15.49 -4.13
C LEU A 166 5.90 15.29 -3.73
N ASP A 167 6.23 14.11 -3.21
CA ASP A 167 7.62 13.70 -3.02
C ASP A 167 7.99 12.68 -4.09
N VAL A 168 9.00 13.01 -4.90
CA VAL A 168 9.58 12.14 -5.93
C VAL A 168 11.08 11.98 -5.73
N SER A 169 11.60 12.27 -4.54
CA SER A 169 13.05 12.19 -4.26
C SER A 169 13.64 10.79 -4.44
N LEU A 170 12.81 9.75 -4.35
CA LEU A 170 13.16 8.35 -4.61
C LEU A 170 12.47 7.77 -5.86
N ALA A 171 11.78 8.60 -6.65
CA ALA A 171 11.06 8.16 -7.83
C ALA A 171 11.68 8.64 -9.14
N ARG A 172 11.45 7.87 -10.20
CA ARG A 172 11.75 8.26 -11.58
C ARG A 172 10.47 8.21 -12.41
N LEU A 173 10.02 9.39 -12.83
CA LEU A 173 8.85 9.55 -13.70
C LEU A 173 9.23 9.34 -15.17
N ASP A 174 8.32 8.75 -15.95
CA ASP A 174 8.43 8.63 -17.41
C ASP A 174 8.30 9.98 -18.15
N ASP A 175 7.60 10.95 -17.55
CA ASP A 175 7.61 12.36 -17.95
C ASP A 175 8.06 13.26 -16.78
N PRO A 176 9.35 13.61 -16.70
CA PRO A 176 9.86 14.47 -15.63
C PRO A 176 9.39 15.93 -15.73
N GLU A 177 8.90 16.40 -16.89
CA GLU A 177 8.38 17.76 -17.05
C GLU A 177 7.05 17.97 -16.32
N VAL A 178 6.34 16.88 -15.96
CA VAL A 178 5.14 16.93 -15.09
C VAL A 178 5.44 17.71 -13.82
N VAL A 179 6.63 17.54 -13.25
CA VAL A 179 7.00 18.20 -11.99
C VAL A 179 6.98 19.72 -12.13
N THR A 180 7.56 20.26 -13.20
CA THR A 180 7.54 21.70 -13.50
C THR A 180 6.11 22.21 -13.70
N ARG A 181 5.25 21.42 -14.36
CA ARG A 181 3.85 21.79 -14.59
C ARG A 181 3.04 21.81 -13.29
N LEU A 182 3.28 20.85 -12.40
CA LEU A 182 2.66 20.80 -11.07
C LEU A 182 3.11 21.96 -10.18
N GLU A 183 4.39 22.28 -10.16
CA GLU A 183 4.91 23.48 -9.45
C GLU A 183 4.26 24.76 -9.98
N GLY A 184 4.12 24.89 -11.31
CA GLY A 184 3.41 26.01 -11.94
C GLY A 184 1.94 26.12 -11.52
N ARG A 185 1.34 25.04 -11.03
CA ARG A 185 -0.03 24.98 -10.47
C ARG A 185 -0.06 25.22 -8.95
N GLY A 186 1.10 25.40 -8.31
CA GLY A 186 1.23 25.62 -6.86
C GLY A 186 1.39 24.35 -6.02
N VAL A 187 1.70 23.20 -6.64
CA VAL A 187 2.07 21.97 -5.91
C VAL A 187 3.50 22.13 -5.37
N THR A 188 3.70 21.82 -4.09
CA THR A 188 5.03 21.71 -3.50
C THR A 188 5.63 20.37 -3.90
N VAL A 189 6.77 20.39 -4.59
CA VAL A 189 7.44 19.17 -5.02
C VAL A 189 8.80 19.03 -4.36
N ARG A 190 9.04 17.86 -3.75
CA ARG A 190 10.35 17.44 -3.25
C ARG A 190 10.99 16.47 -4.24
N ARG A 191 12.27 16.71 -4.54
CA ARG A 191 13.08 15.99 -5.52
C ARG A 191 14.42 15.64 -4.90
#